data_AF-A0A960DYT2-F1
#
_entry.id   AF-A0A960DYT2-F1
#
_cell.length_a   1.000
_cell.length_b   1.000
_cell.length_c   1.000
_cell.angle_alpha   90.00
_cell.angle_beta   90.00
_cell.angle_gamma   90.00
#
_symmetry.space_group_name_H-M   'P 1'
#
loop_
_entity.id
_entity.type
_entity.pdbx_description
1 polymer ?
#
loop_
_entity_poly.entity_id
_entity_poly.type
_entity_poly.pdbx_seq_one_letter_code
_entity_poly.pdbx_strand_id
1 'polypeptide(L)'
;PFALGYLILQSIVPVLPGFFMTWAEFPIYSTYELAPRVFDGFDAVSDQQTAAAILQIGGMVVLWIQIAFRFLHWAYQQMDEDKATRRPITRTSAPTP
;
A
#
# COMPACT_ATOMS: atom_id res chain seq x y z
N PRO A 1 -11.69 10.31 -1.25
CA PRO A 1 -10.53 11.08 -0.74
C PRO A 1 -10.00 10.62 0.63
N PHE A 2 -10.80 10.59 1.71
CA PHE A 2 -10.33 10.23 3.06
C PHE A 2 -9.70 8.82 3.11
N ALA A 3 -10.32 7.84 2.46
CA ALA A 3 -9.80 6.48 2.40
C ALA A 3 -8.42 6.38 1.72
N LEU A 4 -8.14 7.20 0.69
CA LEU A 4 -6.82 7.23 0.04
C LEU A 4 -5.76 7.82 0.98
N GLY A 5 -6.06 8.95 1.63
CA GLY A 5 -5.15 9.54 2.61
C GLY A 5 -4.85 8.60 3.79
N TYR A 6 -5.88 7.91 4.29
CA TYR A 6 -5.73 6.89 5.32
C TYR A 6 -4.79 5.76 4.88
N LEU A 7 -5.01 5.20 3.68
CA LEU A 7 -4.16 4.11 3.17
C LEU A 7 -2.72 4.57 2.96
N ILE A 8 -2.51 5.78 2.42
CA ILE A 8 -1.16 6.34 2.25
C ILE A 8 -0.46 6.50 3.60
N LEU A 9 -1.15 7.04 4.61
CA LEU A 9 -0.57 7.15 5.95
C LEU A 9 -0.25 5.78 6.55
N GLN A 10 -1.16 4.83 6.40
CA GLN A 10 -0.99 3.45 6.85
C GLN A 10 0.17 2.74 6.15
N SER A 11 0.58 3.18 4.95
CA SER A 11 1.76 2.63 4.27
C SER A 11 3.09 3.01 4.94
N ILE A 12 3.09 4.04 5.79
CA ILE A 12 4.31 4.59 6.44
C ILE A 12 4.48 4.03 7.85
N VAL A 13 3.40 4.01 8.65
CA VAL A 13 3.45 3.62 10.07
C VAL A 13 4.16 2.28 10.33
N PRO A 14 3.85 1.17 9.62
CA PRO A 14 4.47 -0.13 9.87
C PRO A 14 5.92 -0.23 9.37
N VAL A 15 6.41 0.73 8.57
CA VAL A 15 7.78 0.70 8.04
C VAL A 15 8.81 0.79 9.15
N LEU A 16 8.54 1.59 10.19
CA LEU A 16 9.47 1.78 11.30
C LEU A 16 9.72 0.48 12.09
N PRO A 17 8.71 -0.19 12.68
CA PRO A 17 8.95 -1.44 13.41
C PRO A 17 9.47 -2.55 12.50
N GLY A 18 8.99 -2.62 11.24
CA GLY A 18 9.46 -3.62 10.29
C GLY A 18 10.93 -3.45 9.91
N PHE A 19 11.40 -2.22 9.74
CA PHE A 19 12.82 -1.92 9.51
C PHE A 19 13.68 -2.36 10.70
N PHE A 20 13.27 -2.02 11.93
CA PHE A 20 13.97 -2.47 13.13
C PHE A 20 14.05 -4.00 13.22
N MET A 21 12.94 -4.70 12.96
CA MET A 21 12.92 -6.17 13.01
C MET A 21 13.77 -6.84 11.92
N THR A 22 13.78 -6.28 10.71
CA THR A 22 14.48 -6.85 9.54
C THR A 22 16.00 -6.69 9.63
N TRP A 23 16.47 -5.63 10.30
CA TRP A 23 17.90 -5.31 10.38
C TRP A 23 18.49 -5.46 11.80
N ALA A 24 17.73 -6.02 12.75
CA ALA A 24 18.23 -6.27 14.09
C ALA A 24 19.28 -7.41 14.09
N GLU A 25 20.39 -7.20 14.80
CA GLU A 25 21.45 -8.21 15.02
C GLU A 25 21.04 -9.30 16.02
N PHE A 26 20.07 -9.01 16.88
CA PHE A 26 19.55 -9.89 17.93
C PHE A 26 18.02 -9.95 17.85
N PRO A 27 17.37 -11.03 18.32
CA PRO A 27 15.91 -11.08 18.33
C PRO A 27 15.39 -10.02 19.30
N ILE A 28 14.34 -9.29 18.92
CA ILE A 28 13.73 -8.24 19.76
C ILE A 28 13.22 -8.84 21.08
N TYR A 29 12.81 -10.10 21.04
CA TYR A 29 12.37 -10.86 22.21
C TYR A 29 13.32 -12.02 22.48
N SER A 30 14.17 -11.87 23.50
CA SER A 30 15.14 -12.90 23.90
C SER A 30 14.49 -14.23 24.29
N THR A 31 13.24 -14.23 24.74
CA THR A 31 12.49 -15.47 25.02
C THR A 31 12.38 -16.39 23.79
N TYR A 32 12.39 -15.84 22.58
CA TYR A 32 12.37 -16.64 21.34
C TYR A 32 13.67 -17.40 21.10
N GLU A 33 14.76 -17.07 21.79
CA GLU A 33 16.00 -17.85 21.76
C GLU A 33 15.84 -19.23 22.42
N LEU A 34 14.91 -19.35 23.37
CA LEU A 34 14.63 -20.58 24.12
C LEU A 34 13.61 -21.49 23.42
N ALA A 35 12.97 -21.01 22.36
CA ALA A 35 11.95 -21.78 21.65
C ALA A 35 12.57 -22.96 20.88
N PRO A 36 11.94 -24.16 20.89
CA PRO A 36 12.32 -25.25 20.01
C PRO A 36 12.28 -24.81 18.53
N ARG A 37 13.31 -25.14 17.77
CA ARG A 37 13.42 -24.74 16.36
C ARG A 37 12.63 -25.69 15.46
N VAL A 38 11.91 -25.13 14.48
CA VAL A 38 11.16 -25.90 13.47
C VAL A 38 12.09 -26.44 12.39
N PHE A 39 13.08 -25.64 11.99
CA PHE A 39 14.09 -26.00 11.00
C PHE A 39 15.48 -25.91 11.62
N ASP A 40 16.31 -26.93 11.40
CA ASP A 40 17.69 -26.91 11.84
C ASP A 40 18.47 -25.81 11.12
N GLY A 41 19.23 -25.01 11.88
CA GLY A 41 20.00 -23.88 11.36
C GLY A 41 19.22 -22.59 11.13
N PHE A 42 17.90 -22.57 11.41
CA PHE A 42 17.07 -21.37 11.37
C PHE A 42 16.86 -20.82 12.78
N ASP A 43 17.72 -19.89 13.18
CA ASP A 43 17.73 -19.29 14.51
C ASP A 43 16.64 -18.23 14.72
N ALA A 44 16.55 -17.67 15.93
CA ALA A 44 15.51 -16.70 16.27
C ALA A 44 15.63 -15.38 15.45
N VAL A 45 16.86 -14.98 15.11
CA VAL A 45 17.13 -13.74 14.36
C VAL A 45 16.67 -13.92 12.92
N SER A 46 17.10 -14.99 12.26
CA SER A 46 16.74 -15.29 10.88
C SER A 46 15.23 -15.48 10.69
N ASP A 47 14.55 -16.13 11.66
CA ASP A 47 13.09 -16.24 11.67
C ASP A 47 12.41 -14.87 11.75
N GLN A 48 12.80 -14.03 12.72
CA GLN A 48 12.25 -12.69 12.87
C GLN A 48 12.47 -11.83 11.62
N GLN A 49 13.70 -11.80 11.09
CA GLN A 49 14.05 -10.99 9.93
C GLN A 49 13.27 -11.44 8.70
N THR A 50 13.14 -12.76 8.50
CA THR A 50 12.39 -13.33 7.39
C THR A 50 10.89 -13.01 7.52
N ALA A 51 10.32 -13.21 8.70
CA ALA A 51 8.91 -12.90 8.97
C ALA A 51 8.62 -11.40 8.77
N ALA A 52 9.49 -10.52 9.26
CA ALA A 52 9.38 -9.08 9.08
C ALA A 52 9.46 -8.69 7.61
N ALA A 53 10.43 -9.21 6.86
CA ALA A 53 10.59 -8.95 5.44
C ALA A 53 9.36 -9.43 4.63
N ILE A 54 8.88 -10.65 4.88
CA ILE A 54 7.70 -11.20 4.22
C ILE A 54 6.47 -10.34 4.51
N LEU A 55 6.22 -10.02 5.79
CA LEU A 55 5.06 -9.22 6.18
C LEU A 55 5.14 -7.81 5.60
N GLN A 56 6.32 -7.21 5.58
CA GLN A 56 6.51 -5.86 5.09
C GLN A 56 6.31 -5.79 3.57
N ILE A 57 6.92 -6.69 2.81
CA ILE A 57 6.75 -6.74 1.34
C ILE A 57 5.31 -7.13 0.99
N GLY A 58 4.79 -8.20 1.59
CA GLY A 58 3.45 -8.70 1.31
C GLY A 58 2.37 -7.68 1.67
N GLY A 59 2.45 -7.09 2.87
CA GLY A 59 1.55 -6.04 3.31
C GLY A 59 1.61 -4.80 2.41
N MET A 60 2.82 -4.41 2.00
CA MET A 60 3.02 -3.28 1.09
C MET A 60 2.38 -3.54 -0.28
N VAL A 61 2.57 -4.72 -0.87
CA VAL A 61 1.95 -5.09 -2.15
C VAL A 61 0.41 -5.00 -2.07
N VAL A 62 -0.18 -5.61 -1.04
CA VAL A 62 -1.64 -5.61 -0.86
C VAL A 62 -2.18 -4.18 -0.70
N LEU A 63 -1.51 -3.37 0.11
CA LEU A 63 -1.92 -1.99 0.39
C LEU A 63 -1.81 -1.12 -0.87
N TRP A 64 -0.70 -1.22 -1.61
CA TRP A 64 -0.49 -0.43 -2.83
C TRP A 64 -1.44 -0.82 -3.97
N ILE A 65 -1.82 -2.09 -4.09
CA ILE A 65 -2.88 -2.51 -5.02
C ILE A 65 -4.20 -1.78 -4.69
N GLN A 66 -4.56 -1.71 -3.41
CA GLN A 66 -5.79 -1.01 -2.99
C GLN A 66 -5.73 0.51 -3.23
N ILE A 67 -4.58 1.14 -2.97
CA ILE A 67 -4.36 2.56 -3.30
C ILE A 67 -4.52 2.77 -4.79
N ALA A 68 -3.80 2.00 -5.62
CA ALA A 68 -3.83 2.13 -7.07
C ALA A 68 -5.24 1.94 -7.63
N PHE A 69 -5.96 0.90 -7.19
CA PHE A 69 -7.33 0.66 -7.61
C PHE A 69 -8.26 1.84 -7.29
N ARG A 70 -8.24 2.33 -6.04
CA ARG A 70 -9.10 3.44 -5.60
C ARG A 70 -8.74 4.75 -6.29
N PHE A 71 -7.45 5.00 -6.50
CA PHE A 71 -6.98 6.19 -7.18
C PHE A 71 -7.41 6.20 -8.64
N LEU A 72 -7.19 5.09 -9.37
CA LEU A 72 -7.61 4.95 -10.76
C LEU A 72 -9.13 5.07 -10.89
N HIS A 73 -9.89 4.38 -10.03
CA HIS A 73 -11.35 4.46 -10.03
C HIS A 73 -11.86 5.89 -9.87
N TRP A 74 -11.31 6.62 -8.90
CA TRP A 74 -11.64 8.03 -8.70
C TRP A 74 -11.22 8.90 -9.90
N ALA A 75 -10.03 8.68 -10.45
CA ALA A 75 -9.54 9.42 -11.61
C ALA A 75 -10.44 9.23 -12.84
N TYR A 76 -10.90 8.02 -13.11
CA TYR A 76 -11.83 7.74 -14.21
C TYR A 76 -13.17 8.46 -14.02
N GLN A 77 -13.72 8.47 -12.80
CA GLN A 77 -14.95 9.22 -12.50
C GLN A 77 -14.77 10.72 -12.80
N GLN A 78 -13.64 11.30 -12.37
CA GLN A 78 -13.35 12.71 -12.62
C GLN A 78 -13.24 13.03 -14.10
N MET A 79 -12.61 12.16 -14.89
CA MET A 79 -12.49 12.33 -16.34
C MET A 79 -13.86 12.30 -17.04
N ASP A 80 -14.80 11.48 -16.57
CA ASP A 80 -16.13 11.39 -17.16
C ASP A 80 -17.02 12.58 -16.77
N GLU A 81 -16.90 13.08 -15.55
CA GLU A 81 -17.52 14.34 -15.10
C GLU A 81 -17.03 15.55 -15.92
N ASP A 82 -15.72 15.64 -16.16
CA ASP A 82 -15.12 16.70 -16.98
C ASP A 82 -15.63 16.66 -18.43
N LYS A 83 -15.76 15.47 -19.02
CA LYS A 83 -16.33 15.31 -20.37
C LYS A 83 -17.80 15.74 -20.42
N ALA A 84 -18.58 15.40 -19.40
CA ALA A 84 -20.00 15.80 -19.32
C ALA A 84 -20.14 17.32 -19.23
N THR A 85 -19.27 17.97 -18.45
CA THR A 85 -19.22 19.43 -18.29
C THR A 85 -18.74 20.15 -19.55
N ARG A 86 -17.82 19.53 -20.32
CA ARG A 86 -17.27 20.08 -21.57
C ARG A 86 -18.13 19.85 -22.81
N ARG A 87 -19.39 19.39 -22.70
CA ARG A 87 -20.27 19.27 -23.87
C ARG A 87 -20.31 20.61 -24.62
N PRO A 88 -19.95 20.65 -25.91
CA PRO A 88 -19.85 21.90 -26.64
C PRO A 88 -21.23 22.55 -26.63
N ILE A 89 -21.28 23.82 -26.22
CA ILE A 89 -22.45 24.69 -26.41
C ILE A 89 -22.84 24.49 -27.86
N THR A 90 -23.98 23.84 -28.10
CA THR A 90 -24.51 23.55 -29.42
C THR A 90 -24.33 24.82 -30.25
N ARG A 91 -23.56 24.73 -31.35
CA ARG A 91 -23.48 25.80 -32.35
C ARG A 91 -24.91 26.22 -32.62
N THR A 92 -25.28 27.43 -32.18
CA THR A 92 -26.46 28.13 -32.66
C THR A 92 -26.40 28.02 -34.18
N SER A 93 -27.30 27.22 -34.75
CA SER A 93 -27.49 27.16 -36.19
C SER A 93 -27.82 28.57 -36.64
N ALA A 94 -26.85 29.24 -37.25
CA ALA A 94 -27.08 30.51 -37.91
C ALA A 94 -28.16 30.26 -38.99
N PRO A 95 -29.27 31.02 -38.98
CA PRO A 95 -30.28 30.90 -40.03
C PRO A 95 -29.59 31.21 -41.36
N THR A 96 -29.68 30.26 -42.29
CA THR A 96 -29.17 30.41 -43.65
C THR A 96 -30.04 31.47 -44.37
N PRO A 97 -29.43 32.42 -45.12
CA PRO A 97 -30.12 33.57 -45.71
C PRO A 97 -31.19 33.21 -46.74
#